data_AF-A0A431Q4G4-F1
#
_entry.id   AF-A0A431Q4G4-F1
#
_cell.length_a   1.000
_cell.length_b   1.000
_cell.length_c   1.000
_cell.angle_alpha   90.00
_cell.angle_beta   90.00
_cell.angle_gamma   90.00
#
_symmetry.space_group_name_H-M   'P 1'
#
loop_
_entity.id
_entity.type
_entity.pdbx_description
1 polymer ?
#
loop_
_entity_poly.entity_id
_entity_poly.type
_entity_poly.pdbx_seq_one_letter_code
_entity_poly.pdbx_strand_id
1 'polypeptide(L)'
;MTFAVRVALCLLLALVPLHARAQNNDKAMMIASDDAEMAAAIEKARSSLDEFLALSDTPPPGTDRFKLKVMVVDGTATEHFWVIPFKRTDTSFVGILANEPEIVRNVVLGQNIEFNRDDISDWGYTRNGHQVGSFTVCVMLKKMSKEEADYMRTQYGFDC
;
A
#
# COMPACT_ATOMS: atom_id res chain seq x y z
N MET A 1 -27.69 2.73 66.26
CA MET A 1 -28.27 3.45 65.10
C MET A 1 -27.11 4.12 64.37
N THR A 2 -26.43 3.41 63.46
CA THR A 2 -26.73 3.22 62.02
C THR A 2 -25.97 4.24 61.15
N PHE A 3 -24.94 3.74 60.44
CA PHE A 3 -24.56 3.92 59.02
C PHE A 3 -24.68 5.33 58.37
N ALA A 4 -23.78 5.81 57.51
CA ALA A 4 -22.71 5.18 56.74
C ALA A 4 -21.77 6.27 56.18
N VAL A 5 -20.48 5.94 56.12
CA VAL A 5 -19.49 6.61 55.28
C VAL A 5 -19.76 6.19 53.83
N ARG A 6 -20.11 7.13 52.95
CA ARG A 6 -20.14 6.89 51.51
C ARG A 6 -18.78 7.22 50.93
N VAL A 7 -17.90 6.22 50.84
CA VAL A 7 -16.71 6.28 49.99
C VAL A 7 -17.20 6.16 48.55
N ALA A 8 -17.19 7.28 47.82
CA ALA A 8 -17.38 7.27 46.38
C ALA A 8 -16.06 6.83 45.72
N LEU A 9 -15.98 5.55 45.35
CA LEU A 9 -14.89 5.00 44.55
C LEU A 9 -15.14 5.38 43.08
N CYS A 10 -14.63 6.54 42.67
CA CYS A 10 -14.58 6.91 41.24
C CYS A 10 -13.47 6.10 40.55
N LEU A 11 -13.83 4.96 39.96
CA LEU A 11 -13.03 4.27 38.96
C LEU A 11 -12.97 5.14 37.69
N LEU A 12 -11.96 6.00 37.61
CA LEU A 12 -11.56 6.63 36.35
C LEU A 12 -10.89 5.56 35.50
N LEU A 13 -11.67 4.91 34.62
CA LEU A 13 -11.11 4.22 33.46
C LEU A 13 -10.40 5.27 32.60
N ALA A 14 -9.10 5.38 32.79
CA ALA A 14 -8.24 6.05 31.82
C ALA A 14 -8.36 5.25 30.51
N LEU A 15 -9.15 5.78 29.57
CA LEU A 15 -9.07 5.42 28.16
C LEU A 15 -7.65 5.76 27.70
N VAL A 16 -6.74 4.81 27.84
CA VAL A 16 -5.49 4.82 27.09
C VAL A 16 -5.93 4.75 25.63
N PRO A 17 -5.70 5.78 24.79
CA PRO A 17 -5.85 5.57 23.36
C PRO A 17 -4.83 4.50 23.01
N LEU A 18 -5.33 3.32 22.64
CA LEU A 18 -4.53 2.31 21.99
C LEU A 18 -4.12 2.91 20.65
N HIS A 19 -3.05 3.69 20.64
CA HIS A 19 -2.30 3.95 19.43
C HIS A 19 -1.67 2.61 19.06
N ALA A 20 -2.49 1.73 18.48
CA ALA A 20 -2.03 0.69 17.61
C ALA A 20 -1.40 1.40 16.41
N ARG A 21 -0.16 1.85 16.59
CA ARG A 21 0.73 2.08 15.46
C ARG A 21 0.95 0.68 14.92
N ALA A 22 0.13 0.29 13.95
CA ALA A 22 0.48 -0.82 13.07
C ALA A 22 1.90 -0.51 12.62
N GLN A 23 2.87 -1.32 13.04
CA GLN A 23 4.21 -1.25 12.49
C GLN A 23 4.05 -1.58 11.02
N ASN A 24 3.97 -0.54 10.19
CA ASN A 24 3.94 -0.69 8.76
C ASN A 24 5.35 -1.13 8.36
N ASN A 25 5.56 -2.44 8.21
CA ASN A 25 6.83 -3.01 7.75
C ASN A 25 7.01 -2.85 6.21
N ASP A 26 6.26 -1.94 5.59
CA ASP A 26 6.47 -1.52 4.20
C ASP A 26 7.70 -0.61 4.11
N LYS A 27 8.89 -1.18 4.35
CA LYS A 27 10.14 -0.51 4.00
C LYS A 27 10.28 -0.48 2.48
N ALA A 28 10.64 0.67 1.93
CA ALA A 28 10.98 0.79 0.53
C ALA A 28 12.26 -0.03 0.24
N MET A 29 12.23 -0.86 -0.79
CA MET A 29 13.43 -1.58 -1.23
C MET A 29 14.08 -0.83 -2.39
N MET A 30 15.35 -0.47 -2.22
CA MET A 30 16.14 0.15 -3.29
C MET A 30 16.47 -0.90 -4.35
N ILE A 31 16.10 -0.62 -5.60
CA ILE A 31 16.43 -1.43 -6.77
C ILE A 31 17.12 -0.51 -7.77
N ALA A 32 18.12 -1.04 -8.47
CA ALA A 32 18.80 -0.31 -9.52
C ALA A 32 17.78 0.15 -10.59
N SER A 33 17.91 1.39 -11.04
CA SER A 33 16.97 1.99 -12.01
C SER A 33 16.97 1.30 -13.38
N ASP A 34 18.05 0.58 -13.72
CA ASP A 34 18.25 -0.15 -14.96
C ASP A 34 17.96 -1.66 -14.85
N ASP A 35 17.31 -2.09 -13.76
CA ASP A 35 16.99 -3.49 -13.55
C ASP A 35 15.95 -4.00 -14.56
N ALA A 36 16.39 -4.88 -15.47
CA ALA A 36 15.56 -5.37 -16.57
C ALA A 36 14.32 -6.15 -16.10
N GLU A 37 14.39 -6.92 -15.00
CA GLU A 37 13.22 -7.63 -14.47
C GLU A 37 12.18 -6.65 -13.91
N MET A 38 12.65 -5.60 -13.21
CA MET A 38 11.77 -4.57 -12.69
C MET A 38 11.10 -3.75 -13.81
N ALA A 39 11.86 -3.37 -14.84
CA ALA A 39 11.34 -2.69 -16.01
C ALA A 39 10.25 -3.51 -16.72
N ALA A 40 10.49 -4.81 -16.93
CA ALA A 40 9.51 -5.72 -17.52
C ALA A 40 8.25 -5.90 -16.65
N ALA A 41 8.39 -5.91 -15.33
CA ALA A 41 7.26 -5.98 -14.42
C ALA A 41 6.39 -4.70 -14.48
N ILE A 42 7.01 -3.52 -14.55
CA ILE A 42 6.31 -2.24 -14.73
C ILE A 42 5.59 -2.21 -16.08
N GLU A 43 6.25 -2.64 -17.16
CA GLU A 43 5.63 -2.71 -18.49
C GLU A 43 4.42 -3.65 -18.48
N LYS A 44 4.52 -4.82 -17.85
CA LYS A 44 3.42 -5.76 -17.69
C LYS A 44 2.26 -5.16 -16.91
N ALA A 45 2.54 -4.42 -15.83
CA ALA A 45 1.51 -3.74 -15.07
C ALA A 45 0.78 -2.71 -15.94
N ARG A 46 1.52 -1.91 -16.71
CA ARG A 46 0.96 -0.88 -17.60
C ARG A 46 0.16 -1.44 -18.75
N SER A 47 0.60 -2.55 -19.35
CA SER A 47 -0.10 -3.19 -20.48
C SER A 47 -1.43 -3.84 -20.08
N SER A 48 -1.59 -4.20 -18.80
CA SER A 48 -2.81 -4.78 -18.23
C SER A 48 -3.64 -3.80 -17.40
N LEU A 49 -3.25 -2.51 -17.37
CA LEU A 49 -3.86 -1.52 -16.50
C LEU A 49 -5.34 -1.27 -16.81
N ASP A 50 -5.74 -1.25 -18.09
CA ASP A 50 -7.15 -1.00 -18.45
C ASP A 50 -8.08 -2.11 -17.97
N GLU A 51 -7.63 -3.37 -18.04
CA GLU A 51 -8.37 -4.52 -17.51
C GLU A 51 -8.53 -4.41 -15.99
N PHE A 52 -7.44 -4.09 -15.28
CA PHE A 52 -7.48 -3.85 -13.85
C PHE A 52 -8.45 -2.71 -13.47
N LEU A 53 -8.40 -1.59 -14.18
CA LEU A 53 -9.26 -0.45 -13.89
C LEU A 53 -10.74 -0.79 -14.12
N ALA A 54 -11.08 -1.48 -15.21
CA ALA A 54 -12.43 -1.97 -15.45
C ALA A 54 -12.92 -2.94 -14.36
N LEU A 55 -12.02 -3.83 -13.89
CA LEU A 55 -12.31 -4.73 -12.77
C LEU A 55 -12.55 -3.95 -11.47
N SER A 56 -11.78 -2.88 -11.23
CA SER A 56 -11.94 -2.02 -10.05
C SER A 56 -13.25 -1.21 -10.04
N ASP A 57 -13.80 -0.88 -11.20
CA ASP A 57 -15.09 -0.18 -11.32
C ASP A 57 -16.27 -1.10 -11.01
N THR A 58 -16.15 -2.38 -11.38
CA THR A 58 -17.17 -3.40 -11.14
C THR A 58 -16.54 -4.63 -10.49
N PRO A 59 -16.18 -4.54 -9.19
CA PRO A 59 -15.46 -5.62 -8.51
C PRO A 59 -16.26 -6.92 -8.48
N PRO A 60 -15.74 -8.04 -9.00
CA PRO A 60 -16.37 -9.34 -8.86
C PRO A 60 -16.45 -9.78 -7.39
N PRO A 61 -17.39 -10.66 -7.02
CA PRO A 61 -17.46 -11.23 -5.67
C PRO A 61 -16.12 -11.86 -5.25
N GLY A 62 -15.75 -11.63 -3.99
CA GLY A 62 -14.50 -12.12 -3.41
C GLY A 62 -13.26 -11.31 -3.81
N THR A 63 -13.43 -10.13 -4.43
CA THR A 63 -12.32 -9.19 -4.71
C THR A 63 -12.37 -7.96 -3.82
N ASP A 64 -11.22 -7.49 -3.34
CA ASP A 64 -11.11 -6.27 -2.51
C ASP A 64 -9.73 -5.58 -2.64
N ARG A 65 -9.53 -4.49 -1.88
CA ARG A 65 -8.22 -3.81 -1.67
C ARG A 65 -7.48 -3.45 -2.96
N PHE A 66 -8.23 -2.95 -3.94
CA PHE A 66 -7.70 -2.36 -5.16
C PHE A 66 -6.74 -1.21 -4.83
N LYS A 67 -5.56 -1.25 -5.46
CA LYS A 67 -4.47 -0.31 -5.21
C LYS A 67 -3.65 -0.07 -6.47
N LEU A 68 -3.16 1.15 -6.62
CA LEU A 68 -2.17 1.53 -7.63
C LEU A 68 -0.84 1.80 -6.96
N LYS A 69 0.27 1.49 -7.63
CA LYS A 69 1.60 1.93 -7.21
C LYS A 69 2.06 3.06 -8.12
N VAL A 70 2.43 4.20 -7.54
CA VAL A 70 2.72 5.43 -8.27
C VAL A 70 4.16 5.87 -7.98
N MET A 71 4.86 6.27 -9.03
CA MET A 71 6.17 6.90 -8.99
C MET A 71 6.03 8.36 -8.56
N VAL A 72 6.81 8.79 -7.57
CA VAL A 72 6.95 10.18 -7.14
C VAL A 72 8.41 10.59 -7.30
N VAL A 73 8.62 11.76 -7.93
CA VAL A 73 9.96 12.32 -8.18
C VAL A 73 10.14 13.59 -7.35
N ASP A 74 11.30 13.70 -6.70
CA ASP A 74 11.75 14.88 -5.95
C ASP A 74 13.22 15.18 -6.31
N GLY A 75 13.41 16.08 -7.27
CA GLY A 75 14.73 16.35 -7.84
C GLY A 75 15.31 15.10 -8.53
N THR A 76 16.37 14.53 -7.95
CA THR A 76 17.00 13.29 -8.43
C THR A 76 16.53 12.04 -7.68
N ALA A 77 15.70 12.19 -6.65
CA ALA A 77 15.15 11.08 -5.90
C ALA A 77 13.85 10.60 -6.55
N THR A 78 13.70 9.29 -6.65
CA THR A 78 12.49 8.63 -7.15
C THR A 78 12.07 7.53 -6.19
N GLU A 79 10.83 7.58 -5.75
CA GLU A 79 10.26 6.59 -4.83
C GLU A 79 8.88 6.16 -5.32
N HIS A 80 8.50 4.90 -5.06
CA HIS A 80 7.25 4.32 -5.55
C HIS A 80 6.33 3.95 -4.39
N PHE A 81 5.11 4.48 -4.39
CA PHE A 81 4.17 4.40 -3.29
C PHE A 81 2.91 3.65 -3.67
N TRP A 82 2.35 2.85 -2.74
CA TRP A 82 0.97 2.42 -2.90
C TRP A 82 0.02 3.59 -2.66
N VAL A 83 -1.04 3.64 -3.47
CA VAL A 83 -2.11 4.64 -3.39
C VAL A 83 -3.43 3.92 -3.15
N ILE A 84 -4.00 4.15 -1.97
CA ILE A 84 -5.21 3.46 -1.48
C ILE A 84 -6.02 4.40 -0.56
N PRO A 85 -7.29 4.71 -0.88
CA PRO A 85 -7.98 4.43 -2.13
C PRO A 85 -7.48 5.34 -3.28
N PHE A 86 -7.85 4.99 -4.51
CA PHE A 86 -7.68 5.85 -5.69
C PHE A 86 -9.04 6.05 -6.40
N LYS A 87 -9.13 7.10 -7.22
CA LYS A 87 -10.25 7.39 -8.10
C LYS A 87 -9.72 7.90 -9.43
N ARG A 88 -10.41 7.58 -10.52
CA ARG A 88 -10.18 8.19 -11.83
C ARG A 88 -10.90 9.53 -11.91
N THR A 89 -10.27 10.48 -12.58
CA THR A 89 -10.89 11.72 -13.06
C THR A 89 -11.05 11.60 -14.58
N ASP A 90 -11.48 12.67 -15.25
CA ASP A 90 -11.64 12.68 -16.71
C ASP A 90 -10.30 12.48 -17.45
N THR A 91 -9.19 12.93 -16.86
CA THR A 91 -7.86 12.94 -17.51
C THR A 91 -6.75 12.35 -16.66
N SER A 92 -6.97 12.12 -15.37
CA SER A 92 -5.95 11.77 -14.38
C SER A 92 -6.52 10.83 -13.30
N PHE A 93 -5.76 10.67 -12.22
CA PHE A 93 -6.15 9.93 -11.04
C PHE A 93 -5.90 10.78 -9.80
N VAL A 94 -6.70 10.55 -8.77
CA VAL A 94 -6.44 11.09 -7.43
C VAL A 94 -6.45 9.95 -6.42
N GLY A 95 -5.65 10.04 -5.36
CA GLY A 95 -5.68 9.04 -4.30
C GLY A 95 -4.75 9.33 -3.15
N ILE A 96 -4.82 8.48 -2.12
CA ILE A 96 -4.12 8.67 -0.85
C ILE A 96 -2.86 7.81 -0.80
N LEU A 97 -1.71 8.44 -0.55
CA LEU A 97 -0.44 7.75 -0.32
C LEU A 97 -0.52 6.87 0.94
N ALA A 98 -0.17 5.58 0.79
CA ALA A 98 -0.31 4.56 1.83
C ALA A 98 1.02 4.11 2.46
N ASN A 99 2.14 4.73 2.08
CA ASN A 99 3.47 4.44 2.62
C ASN A 99 4.15 5.73 3.13
N GLU A 100 5.06 5.58 4.09
CA GLU A 100 5.86 6.69 4.60
C GLU A 100 7.02 6.95 3.62
N PRO A 101 7.22 8.19 3.15
CA PRO A 101 8.36 8.53 2.31
C PRO A 101 9.69 8.33 3.02
N GLU A 102 10.63 7.66 2.36
CA GLU A 102 11.99 7.46 2.87
C GLU A 102 12.98 8.48 2.30
N ILE A 103 12.88 8.79 1.00
CA ILE A 103 13.88 9.63 0.30
C ILE A 103 13.30 10.89 -0.32
N VAL A 104 12.05 10.87 -0.80
CA VAL A 104 11.38 12.08 -1.31
C VAL A 104 10.84 12.93 -0.15
N ARG A 105 10.84 14.25 -0.31
CA ARG A 105 10.45 15.22 0.72
C ARG A 105 9.27 16.12 0.32
N ASN A 106 8.78 15.96 -0.90
CA ASN A 106 7.67 16.72 -1.48
C ASN A 106 6.28 16.11 -1.22
N VAL A 107 6.22 14.94 -0.58
CA VAL A 107 4.97 14.29 -0.17
C VAL A 107 5.05 13.73 1.25
N VAL A 108 3.91 13.38 1.85
CA VAL A 108 3.81 12.73 3.17
C VAL A 108 2.80 11.58 3.18
N LEU A 109 2.91 10.66 4.13
CA LEU A 109 1.92 9.60 4.35
C LEU A 109 0.51 10.19 4.51
N GLY A 110 -0.48 9.59 3.85
CA GLY A 110 -1.87 10.01 3.93
C GLY A 110 -2.22 11.24 3.10
N GLN A 111 -1.26 11.83 2.37
CA GLN A 111 -1.53 12.93 1.46
C GLN A 111 -2.36 12.45 0.26
N ASN A 112 -3.37 13.24 -0.10
CA ASN A 112 -4.08 13.08 -1.36
C ASN A 112 -3.25 13.70 -2.49
N ILE A 113 -2.89 12.92 -3.49
CA ILE A 113 -2.10 13.32 -4.65
C ILE A 113 -2.91 13.18 -5.93
N GLU A 114 -2.58 14.00 -6.93
CA GLU A 114 -2.98 13.80 -8.32
C GLU A 114 -1.81 13.19 -9.09
N PHE A 115 -2.10 12.24 -9.97
CA PHE A 115 -1.10 11.56 -10.78
C PHE A 115 -1.69 11.10 -12.11
N ASN A 116 -0.82 10.86 -13.08
CA ASN A 116 -1.18 10.45 -14.42
C ASN A 116 -0.93 8.95 -14.63
N ARG A 117 -1.44 8.43 -15.75
CA ARG A 117 -1.24 7.04 -16.15
C ARG A 117 0.25 6.66 -16.23
N ASP A 118 1.08 7.58 -16.71
CA ASP A 118 2.53 7.36 -16.88
C ASP A 118 3.30 7.32 -15.56
N ASP A 119 2.68 7.76 -14.46
CA ASP A 119 3.27 7.65 -13.12
C ASP A 119 2.99 6.28 -12.49
N ILE A 120 2.04 5.50 -13.02
CA ILE A 120 1.69 4.19 -12.48
C ILE A 120 2.79 3.19 -12.83
N SER A 121 3.35 2.56 -11.81
CA SER A 121 4.39 1.54 -11.91
C SER A 121 3.89 0.12 -11.62
N ASP A 122 2.76 -0.02 -10.92
CA ASP A 122 2.17 -1.32 -10.61
C ASP A 122 0.68 -1.16 -10.24
N TRP A 123 -0.03 -2.28 -10.13
CA TRP A 123 -1.38 -2.34 -9.58
C TRP A 123 -1.57 -3.64 -8.80
N GLY A 124 -2.56 -3.68 -7.92
CA GLY A 124 -2.91 -4.91 -7.21
C GLY A 124 -4.30 -4.89 -6.60
N TYR A 125 -4.81 -6.07 -6.29
CA TYR A 125 -6.03 -6.28 -5.51
C TYR A 125 -5.94 -7.65 -4.83
N THR A 126 -6.82 -7.96 -3.88
CA THR A 126 -6.95 -9.33 -3.38
C THR A 126 -8.13 -10.04 -4.02
N ARG A 127 -7.99 -11.35 -4.23
CA ARG A 127 -9.06 -12.25 -4.60
C ARG A 127 -9.04 -13.46 -3.67
N ASN A 128 -10.11 -13.63 -2.89
CA ASN A 128 -10.24 -14.71 -1.91
C ASN A 128 -9.04 -14.82 -0.96
N GLY A 129 -8.47 -13.68 -0.54
CA GLY A 129 -7.33 -13.62 0.38
C GLY A 129 -5.95 -13.70 -0.28
N HIS A 130 -5.87 -13.87 -1.59
CA HIS A 130 -4.61 -13.91 -2.35
C HIS A 130 -4.41 -12.63 -3.16
N GLN A 131 -3.17 -12.16 -3.26
CA GLN A 131 -2.79 -10.99 -4.06
C GLN A 131 -2.78 -11.33 -5.55
N VAL A 132 -3.46 -10.50 -6.33
CA VAL A 132 -3.42 -10.51 -7.79
C VAL A 132 -2.74 -9.23 -8.27
N GLY A 133 -1.95 -9.33 -9.34
CA GLY A 133 -1.08 -8.25 -9.81
C GLY A 133 0.19 -8.17 -8.98
N SER A 134 0.56 -6.97 -8.53
CA SER A 134 1.76 -6.69 -7.73
C SER A 134 3.04 -7.22 -8.39
N PHE A 135 3.18 -7.01 -9.70
CA PHE A 135 4.26 -7.59 -10.50
C PHE A 135 5.63 -7.12 -10.03
N THR A 136 5.74 -5.85 -9.62
CA THR A 136 6.98 -5.29 -9.08
C THR A 136 7.33 -5.96 -7.76
N VAL A 137 6.34 -6.26 -6.91
CA VAL A 137 6.56 -6.98 -5.65
C VAL A 137 7.08 -8.39 -5.93
N CYS A 138 6.55 -9.10 -6.93
CA CYS A 138 7.07 -10.42 -7.29
C CYS A 138 8.56 -10.38 -7.68
N VAL A 139 9.01 -9.35 -8.39
CA VAL A 139 10.43 -9.15 -8.67
C VAL A 139 11.21 -8.84 -7.39
N MET A 140 10.63 -8.05 -6.47
CA MET A 140 11.25 -7.76 -5.17
C MET A 140 11.48 -9.04 -4.36
N LEU A 141 10.48 -9.92 -4.26
CA LEU A 141 10.54 -11.16 -3.47
C LEU A 141 11.65 -12.11 -3.95
N LYS A 142 11.97 -12.11 -5.26
CA LYS A 142 13.09 -12.90 -5.79
C LYS A 142 14.47 -12.41 -5.34
N LYS A 143 14.56 -11.15 -4.91
CA LYS A 143 15.80 -10.47 -4.52
C LYS A 143 16.00 -10.39 -3.01
N MET A 144 14.96 -10.75 -2.24
CA MET A 144 15.01 -10.85 -0.79
C MET A 144 15.67 -12.15 -0.34
N SER A 145 16.02 -12.24 0.95
CA SER A 145 16.31 -13.54 1.55
C SER A 145 15.09 -14.46 1.48
N LYS A 146 15.32 -15.78 1.54
CA LYS A 146 14.22 -16.75 1.51
C LYS A 146 13.24 -16.51 2.66
N GLU A 147 13.77 -16.23 3.84
CA GLU A 147 13.00 -16.02 5.07
C GLU A 147 12.09 -14.79 4.95
N GLU A 148 12.61 -13.67 4.44
CA GLU A 148 11.83 -12.45 4.21
C GLU A 148 10.78 -12.66 3.12
N ALA A 149 11.15 -13.30 2.00
CA ALA A 149 10.22 -13.56 0.91
C ALA A 149 9.06 -14.48 1.37
N ASP A 150 9.36 -15.55 2.11
CA ASP A 150 8.35 -16.48 2.63
C ASP A 150 7.45 -15.82 3.68
N TYR A 151 7.99 -14.92 4.50
CA TYR A 151 7.20 -14.08 5.40
C TYR A 151 6.22 -13.22 4.60
N MET A 152 6.71 -12.50 3.59
CA MET A 152 5.86 -11.62 2.76
C MET A 152 4.75 -12.41 2.05
N ARG A 153 5.08 -13.55 1.45
CA ARG A 153 4.09 -14.45 0.83
C ARG A 153 3.00 -14.86 1.80
N THR A 154 3.39 -15.33 2.99
CA THR A 154 2.45 -15.84 3.98
C THR A 154 1.58 -14.73 4.57
N GLN A 155 2.17 -13.57 4.90
CA GLN A 155 1.44 -12.49 5.57
C GLN A 155 0.53 -11.70 4.63
N TYR A 156 0.93 -11.53 3.38
CA TYR A 156 0.23 -10.66 2.45
C TYR A 156 -0.43 -11.41 1.30
N GLY A 157 -0.28 -12.73 1.22
CA GLY A 157 -0.97 -13.59 0.25
C GLY A 157 -0.38 -13.54 -1.16
N PHE A 158 0.92 -13.32 -1.32
CA PHE A 158 1.56 -13.35 -2.64
C PHE A 158 1.79 -14.80 -3.09
N ASP A 159 1.37 -15.13 -4.33
CA ASP A 159 1.54 -16.46 -4.94
C ASP A 159 2.84 -16.59 -5.76
N CYS A 160 3.51 -15.47 -6.00
CA CYS A 160 4.89 -15.40 -6.44
C CYS A 160 5.81 -15.35 -5.20
#